data_AF-A0A1L8CUG5-F1
#
_entry.id   AF-A0A1L8CUG5-F1
#
_cell.length_a   1.000
_cell.length_b   1.000
_cell.length_c   1.000
_cell.angle_alpha   90.00
_cell.angle_beta   90.00
_cell.angle_gamma   90.00
#
_symmetry.space_group_name_H-M   'P 1'
#
loop_
_entity.id
_entity.type
_entity.pdbx_description
1 polymer ?
#
loop_
_entity_poly.entity_id
_entity_poly.type
_entity_poly.pdbx_seq_one_letter_code
_entity_poly.pdbx_strand_id
1 'polypeptide(L)'
;MDLIAVKKEMKKILQETISLINYIVAEIQAKNFQKALTDYVGVIGVIEELINLKINLSTLEKVEETEIETLRSVLKEVVNALENADFVLFGDLLEYELIPILEKWAEVN
;
A
#
# COMPACT_ATOMS: atom_id res chain seq x y z
N MET A 1 -1.70 23.51 -3.81
CA MET A 1 -2.37 23.06 -2.58
C MET A 1 -1.55 23.52 -1.39
N ASP A 2 -2.20 23.90 -0.28
CA ASP A 2 -1.49 24.10 0.98
C ASP A 2 -1.21 22.73 1.66
N LEU A 3 -0.27 22.71 2.61
CA LEU A 3 0.19 21.48 3.28
C LEU A 3 -0.97 20.71 3.96
N ILE A 4 -1.98 21.42 4.46
CA ILE A 4 -3.13 20.85 5.16
C ILE A 4 -4.02 20.09 4.16
N ALA A 5 -4.26 20.66 2.98
CA ALA A 5 -5.01 20.01 1.91
C ALA A 5 -4.34 18.72 1.45
N VAL A 6 -3.01 18.75 1.25
CA VAL A 6 -2.23 17.56 0.83
C VAL A 6 -2.30 16.44 1.86
N LYS A 7 -2.12 16.76 3.16
CA LYS A 7 -2.19 15.75 4.24
C LYS A 7 -3.59 15.12 4.34
N LYS A 8 -4.63 15.93 4.21
CA LYS A 8 -6.03 15.45 4.23
C LYS A 8 -6.32 14.51 3.05
N GLU A 9 -5.86 14.87 1.85
CA GLU A 9 -6.00 14.05 0.66
C GLU A 9 -5.23 12.73 0.78
N MET A 10 -3.97 12.79 1.23
CA MET A 10 -3.15 11.60 1.48
C MET A 10 -3.81 10.65 2.48
N LYS A 11 -4.33 11.17 3.60
CA LYS A 11 -5.02 10.38 4.60
C LYS A 11 -6.24 9.65 4.03
N LYS A 12 -7.02 10.33 3.18
CA LYS A 12 -8.17 9.73 2.51
C LYS A 12 -7.72 8.57 1.60
N ILE A 13 -6.72 8.80 0.75
CA ILE A 13 -6.21 7.77 -0.16
C ILE A 13 -5.65 6.58 0.62
N LEU A 14 -4.90 6.81 1.70
CA LEU A 14 -4.40 5.74 2.58
C LEU A 14 -5.53 4.88 3.14
N GLN A 15 -6.60 5.51 3.64
CA GLN A 15 -7.77 4.79 4.17
C GLN A 15 -8.49 3.96 3.09
N GLU A 16 -8.67 4.51 1.90
CA GLU A 16 -9.26 3.80 0.76
C GLU A 16 -8.38 2.62 0.33
N THR A 17 -7.05 2.81 0.32
CA THR A 17 -6.06 1.76 -0.01
C THR A 17 -6.10 0.62 1.00
N ILE A 18 -6.03 0.93 2.30
CA ILE A 18 -6.07 -0.07 3.38
C ILE A 18 -7.39 -0.85 3.31
N SER A 19 -8.51 -0.18 3.04
CA SER A 19 -9.82 -0.84 2.89
C SER A 19 -9.83 -1.83 1.72
N LEU A 20 -9.25 -1.45 0.58
CA LEU A 20 -9.13 -2.32 -0.58
C LEU A 20 -8.21 -3.52 -0.31
N ILE A 21 -7.07 -3.30 0.34
CA ILE A 21 -6.14 -4.37 0.71
C ILE A 21 -6.81 -5.36 1.68
N ASN A 22 -7.52 -4.88 2.71
CA ASN A 22 -8.26 -5.73 3.64
C ASN A 22 -9.29 -6.62 2.92
N TYR A 23 -9.98 -6.07 1.93
CA TYR A 23 -10.90 -6.85 1.12
C TYR A 23 -10.16 -7.92 0.29
N ILE A 24 -9.01 -7.61 -0.31
CA ILE A 24 -8.19 -8.61 -1.04
C ILE A 24 -7.72 -9.72 -0.10
N VAL A 25 -7.24 -9.37 1.09
CA VAL A 25 -6.82 -10.34 2.12
C VAL A 25 -7.99 -11.27 2.48
N ALA A 26 -9.20 -10.72 2.67
CA ALA A 26 -10.38 -11.53 2.94
C ALA A 26 -10.72 -12.51 1.79
N GLU A 27 -10.59 -12.09 0.53
CA GLU A 27 -10.79 -12.96 -0.63
C GLU A 27 -9.71 -14.05 -0.72
N ILE A 28 -8.45 -13.75 -0.40
CA ILE A 28 -7.36 -14.73 -0.31
C ILE A 28 -7.67 -15.78 0.77
N GLN A 29 -8.06 -15.34 1.97
CA GLN A 29 -8.43 -16.22 3.09
C GLN A 29 -9.63 -17.10 2.74
N ALA A 30 -10.59 -16.58 1.97
CA ALA A 30 -11.72 -17.33 1.42
C ALA A 30 -11.34 -18.25 0.25
N LYS A 31 -10.07 -18.27 -0.19
CA LYS A 31 -9.54 -19.00 -1.35
C LYS A 31 -10.12 -18.56 -2.70
N ASN A 32 -10.62 -17.34 -2.78
CA ASN A 32 -11.16 -16.71 -3.99
C ASN A 32 -10.06 -15.97 -4.78
N PHE A 33 -8.99 -16.68 -5.15
CA PHE A 33 -7.77 -16.06 -5.71
C PHE A 33 -7.99 -15.30 -7.03
N GLN A 34 -8.92 -15.75 -7.87
CA GLN A 34 -9.26 -15.05 -9.12
C GLN A 34 -9.78 -13.63 -8.86
N LYS A 35 -10.57 -13.46 -7.80
CA LYS A 35 -11.15 -12.17 -7.42
C LYS A 35 -10.08 -11.27 -6.80
N ALA A 36 -9.29 -11.83 -5.87
CA ALA A 36 -8.13 -11.17 -5.28
C ALA A 36 -7.14 -10.63 -6.34
N LEU A 37 -6.82 -11.44 -7.36
CA LEU A 37 -5.93 -11.04 -8.46
C LEU A 37 -6.51 -9.92 -9.34
N THR A 38 -7.82 -9.96 -9.59
CA THR A 38 -8.50 -8.92 -10.37
C THR A 38 -8.44 -7.58 -9.65
N ASP A 39 -8.69 -7.60 -8.34
CA ASP A 39 -8.78 -6.41 -7.51
C ASP A 39 -7.39 -5.85 -7.12
N TYR A 40 -6.33 -6.68 -7.14
CA TYR A 40 -4.94 -6.26 -6.90
C TYR A 40 -4.39 -5.27 -7.94
N VAL A 41 -4.82 -5.36 -9.22
CA VAL A 41 -4.39 -4.39 -10.24
C VAL A 41 -4.79 -2.95 -9.85
N GLY A 42 -5.94 -2.80 -9.17
CA GLY A 42 -6.38 -1.53 -8.61
C GLY A 42 -5.47 -1.03 -7.48
N VAL A 43 -4.89 -1.93 -6.68
CA VAL A 43 -3.97 -1.57 -5.59
C VAL A 43 -2.66 -1.00 -6.12
N ILE A 44 -2.09 -1.55 -7.19
CA ILE A 44 -0.82 -1.05 -7.76
C ILE A 44 -0.93 0.43 -8.14
N GLY A 45 -2.00 0.80 -8.85
CA GLY A 45 -2.19 2.20 -9.29
C GLY A 45 -2.31 3.17 -8.12
N VAL A 46 -2.98 2.75 -7.04
CA VAL A 46 -3.14 3.57 -5.84
C VAL A 46 -1.83 3.67 -5.05
N ILE A 47 -1.01 2.61 -5.01
CA ILE A 47 0.32 2.65 -4.38
C ILE A 47 1.26 3.59 -5.13
N GLU A 48 1.23 3.62 -6.46
CA GLU A 48 2.02 4.60 -7.24
C GLU A 48 1.61 6.05 -6.90
N GLU A 49 0.31 6.32 -6.76
CA GLU A 49 -0.19 7.62 -6.35
C GLU A 49 0.29 8.01 -4.93
N LEU A 50 0.24 7.05 -3.99
CA LEU A 50 0.74 7.25 -2.63
C LEU A 50 2.24 7.52 -2.57
N ILE A 51 3.05 6.83 -3.39
CA ILE A 51 4.49 7.08 -3.49
C ILE A 51 4.74 8.50 -4.00
N ASN A 52 4.03 8.93 -5.05
CA ASN A 52 4.17 10.27 -5.60
C ASN A 52 3.79 11.36 -4.57
N LEU A 53 2.72 11.14 -3.80
CA LEU A 53 2.30 12.05 -2.73
C LEU A 53 3.31 12.09 -1.58
N LYS A 54 3.87 10.94 -1.18
CA LYS A 54 4.91 10.88 -0.14
C LYS A 54 6.19 11.60 -0.56
N ILE A 55 6.60 11.48 -1.82
CA ILE A 55 7.76 12.22 -2.38
C ILE A 55 7.49 13.74 -2.37
N ASN A 56 6.28 14.16 -2.73
CA ASN A 56 5.89 15.57 -2.66
C ASN A 56 5.88 16.10 -1.22
N LEU A 57 5.49 15.29 -0.23
CA LEU A 57 5.57 15.68 1.19
C LEU A 57 6.99 15.67 1.73
N SER A 58 7.83 14.69 1.39
CA SER A 58 9.21 14.63 1.86
C SER A 58 10.06 15.79 1.35
N THR A 59 9.80 16.27 0.12
CA THR A 59 10.42 17.50 -0.41
C THR A 59 9.96 18.77 0.32
N LEU A 60 8.74 18.80 0.86
CA LEU A 60 8.21 19.90 1.66
C LEU A 60 8.65 19.85 3.14
N GLU A 61 8.80 18.65 3.70
CA GLU A 61 9.07 18.42 5.13
C GLU A 61 10.52 18.01 5.46
N LYS A 62 11.38 17.78 4.45
CA LYS A 62 12.76 17.27 4.62
C LYS A 62 12.84 15.96 5.43
N VAL A 63 11.91 15.05 5.19
CA VAL A 63 11.87 13.73 5.85
C VAL A 63 12.74 12.73 5.08
N GLU A 64 13.48 11.88 5.80
CA GLU A 64 14.39 10.87 5.20
C GLU A 64 13.65 9.81 4.36
N GLU A 65 14.27 9.42 3.24
CA GLU A 65 13.76 8.45 2.24
C GLU A 65 13.62 6.99 2.74
N THR A 66 13.95 6.71 4.00
CA THR A 66 14.03 5.34 4.53
C THR A 66 12.71 4.57 4.45
N GLU A 67 11.58 5.25 4.60
CA GLU A 67 10.25 4.63 4.55
C GLU A 67 9.85 4.19 3.13
N ILE A 68 10.36 4.86 2.09
CA ILE A 68 10.08 4.51 0.69
C ILE A 68 10.85 3.25 0.30
N GLU A 69 12.08 3.08 0.80
CA GLU A 69 12.86 1.86 0.55
C GLU A 69 12.22 0.63 1.22
N THR A 70 11.68 0.78 2.43
CA THR A 70 10.91 -0.30 3.09
C THR A 70 9.71 -0.71 2.24
N LEU A 71 8.90 0.25 1.79
CA LEU A 71 7.76 -0.02 0.91
C LEU A 71 8.22 -0.72 -0.38
N ARG A 72 9.29 -0.23 -1.02
CA ARG A 72 9.84 -0.84 -2.24
C ARG A 72 10.28 -2.29 -2.01
N SER A 73 10.84 -2.60 -0.85
CA SER A 73 11.23 -3.98 -0.50
C SER A 73 10.01 -4.88 -0.41
N VAL A 74 8.96 -4.46 0.31
CA VAL A 74 7.71 -5.23 0.44
C VAL A 74 7.05 -5.44 -0.91
N LEU A 75 6.99 -4.41 -1.77
CA LEU A 75 6.38 -4.53 -3.10
C LEU A 75 7.13 -5.52 -4.00
N LYS A 76 8.46 -5.61 -3.90
CA LYS A 76 9.22 -6.65 -4.62
C LYS A 76 8.84 -8.04 -4.15
N GLU A 77 8.66 -8.24 -2.85
CA GLU A 77 8.22 -9.54 -2.31
C GLU A 77 6.80 -9.87 -2.75
N VAL A 78 5.90 -8.88 -2.80
CA VAL A 78 4.53 -9.06 -3.30
C VAL A 78 4.55 -9.52 -4.77
N VAL A 79 5.36 -8.90 -5.61
CA VAL A 79 5.54 -9.32 -7.01
C VAL A 79 6.08 -10.76 -7.08
N ASN A 80 7.11 -11.07 -6.29
CA ASN A 80 7.67 -12.43 -6.24
C ASN A 80 6.61 -13.47 -5.82
N ALA A 81 5.79 -13.18 -4.81
CA ALA A 81 4.73 -14.08 -4.36
C ALA A 81 3.69 -14.31 -5.47
N LEU A 82 3.30 -13.26 -6.20
CA LEU A 82 2.37 -13.35 -7.33
C LEU A 82 2.94 -14.15 -8.50
N GLU A 83 4.20 -13.93 -8.88
CA GLU A 83 4.88 -14.67 -9.95
C GLU A 83 4.97 -16.17 -9.64
N ASN A 84 5.13 -16.52 -8.36
CA ASN A 84 5.17 -17.91 -7.90
C ASN A 84 3.78 -18.48 -7.57
N ALA A 85 2.71 -17.70 -7.75
CA ALA A 85 1.34 -18.03 -7.34
C ALA A 85 1.22 -18.47 -5.86
N ASP A 86 2.09 -17.95 -4.99
CA ASP A 86 2.05 -18.16 -3.55
C ASP A 86 1.06 -17.18 -2.91
N PHE A 87 -0.22 -17.53 -3.00
CA PHE A 87 -1.30 -16.67 -2.50
C PHE A 87 -1.34 -16.55 -0.98
N VAL A 88 -0.74 -17.49 -0.24
CA VAL A 88 -0.64 -17.40 1.22
C VAL A 88 0.37 -16.31 1.57
N LEU A 89 1.58 -16.39 1.00
CA LEU A 89 2.59 -15.35 1.19
C LEU A 89 2.10 -13.98 0.68
N PHE A 90 1.38 -13.94 -0.44
CA PHE A 90 0.78 -12.70 -0.94
C PHE A 90 -0.17 -12.07 0.09
N GLY A 91 -1.06 -12.87 0.68
CA GLY A 91 -1.95 -12.40 1.75
C GLY A 91 -1.19 -11.89 2.97
N ASP A 92 -0.17 -12.63 3.41
CA ASP A 92 0.64 -12.27 4.58
C ASP A 92 1.42 -10.97 4.36
N LEU A 93 2.01 -10.77 3.17
CA LEU A 93 2.71 -9.53 2.81
C LEU A 93 1.77 -8.32 2.78
N LEU A 94 0.53 -8.51 2.35
CA LEU A 94 -0.48 -7.46 2.36
C LEU A 94 -0.90 -7.11 3.81
N GLU A 95 -1.22 -8.13 4.60
CA GLU A 95 -1.78 -7.99 5.95
C GLU A 95 -0.75 -7.51 6.98
N TYR A 96 0.43 -8.12 7.00
CA TYR A 96 1.41 -7.93 8.07
C TYR A 96 2.58 -7.02 7.71
N GLU A 97 2.81 -6.72 6.43
CA GLU A 97 3.90 -5.84 6.00
C GLU A 97 3.38 -4.54 5.38
N LEU A 98 2.50 -4.63 4.37
CA LEU A 98 2.06 -3.45 3.63
C LEU A 98 1.08 -2.59 4.44
N ILE A 99 0.02 -3.17 5.01
CA ILE A 99 -0.95 -2.40 5.82
C ILE A 99 -0.26 -1.63 6.95
N PRO A 100 0.63 -2.22 7.76
CA PRO A 100 1.32 -1.48 8.83
C PRO A 100 2.15 -0.28 8.35
N ILE A 101 2.78 -0.36 7.17
CA ILE A 101 3.48 0.77 6.56
C ILE A 101 2.49 1.90 6.22
N LEU A 102 1.36 1.55 5.61
CA LEU A 102 0.33 2.52 5.20
C LEU A 102 -0.36 3.16 6.42
N GLU A 103 -0.63 2.39 7.47
CA GLU A 103 -1.19 2.89 8.73
C GLU A 103 -0.24 3.88 9.40
N LYS A 104 1.06 3.55 9.48
CA LYS A 104 2.08 4.47 9.98
C LYS A 104 2.09 5.78 9.20
N TRP A 105 1.93 5.72 7.88
CA TRP A 105 1.83 6.92 7.05
C TRP A 105 0.54 7.72 7.31
N ALA A 106 -0.55 7.07 7.73
CA ALA A 106 -1.83 7.73 8.03
C ALA A 106 -1.88 8.37 9.42
N GLU A 107 -1.04 7.92 10.35
CA GLU A 107 -0.92 8.48 11.71
C GLU A 107 -0.05 9.74 11.77
N VAL A 108 1.00 9.80 10.95
CA VAL A 108 1.98 10.91 10.93
C VAL A 108 1.50 12.09 10.07
N ASN A 109 0.45 11.91 9.25
CA ASN A 109 -0.13 12.92 8.35
C ASN A 109 -1.56 13.32 8.73
#